data_AF-A0A7C5KAF8-F1
#
_entry.id   AF-A0A7C5KAF8-F1
#
_cell.length_a   1.000
_cell.length_b   1.000
_cell.length_c   1.000
_cell.angle_alpha   90.00
_cell.angle_beta   90.00
_cell.angle_gamma   90.00
#
_symmetry.space_group_name_H-M   'P 1'
#
loop_
_entity.id
_entity.type
_entity.pdbx_description
1 polymer ?
#
loop_
_entity_poly.entity_id
_entity_poly.type
_entity_poly.pdbx_seq_one_letter_code
_entity_poly.pdbx_strand_id
1 'polypeptide(L)'
;DDHTLNLIYEFQLDNGIKNFTTFATFLIYNSQKAIQKGKPQEAIRLAKAAKKMAPNFPQPYWALAKAYSNADKFNFLQTFQEYFKGSWVAVKNFKSFIRITTNWFFISYFALFLTLLTFVFIIMLKYFPLLSKDCEDFFSRRTYHLPGYLWASLILLPPVILGLGPILIASYFLLVLSIYFNKKEKYVACVFFVLFVFSPGILKTGSSLVEAQQGGLLDLLYRANYEDWSPETEKNLKQYLQNNPQDPYLMFSLGLIEKREGNLEEAKRYYQKLYELFPSSAAIVNNLANVYFAQGNLELAEATYKKAIELDNRHASFHYNLYRTYLELYKFLEARKKEELYIARKLAPELIDYQKTIYAPNIPNRIVIDETLTFLQFWKRLFQHSEQKDLLASSLWNYFFKGIPYRYGFFSFILVTIFFSFVFFYLDVGKNFSTRCGKCGKPMKQKGRMLRQKAGFSPICFQCLSIYLKESEDKFTSFSDNWIKEIKRKQNHQLLIRGILTHIMPGGAQIWLGFPMEGFIYVFIFYCFVLKIIFWNGIVKDPLFLNQPLFFYEFFTFSLLFFSFYFFAQRQSNQAKLFFEKNFIKLAEAFKNQKEAKIEKNILTDKGI
;
A
#
# COMPACT_ATOMS: atom_id res chain seq x y z
N ASP A 1 -13.76 34.50 23.11
CA ASP A 1 -13.69 35.61 22.13
C ASP A 1 -12.27 35.69 21.55
N ASP A 2 -11.98 36.66 20.69
CA ASP A 2 -10.68 36.78 20.02
C ASP A 2 -9.57 37.23 20.97
N HIS A 3 -9.91 37.97 22.03
CA HIS A 3 -8.97 38.34 23.09
C HIS A 3 -8.47 37.09 23.81
N THR A 4 -9.39 36.21 24.21
CA THR A 4 -9.06 34.92 24.83
C THR A 4 -8.20 34.05 23.91
N LEU A 5 -8.52 33.99 22.61
CA LEU A 5 -7.72 33.22 21.64
C LEU A 5 -6.30 33.77 21.50
N ASN A 6 -6.14 35.09 21.54
CA ASN A 6 -4.82 35.72 21.52
C ASN A 6 -4.04 35.43 22.79
N LEU A 7 -4.66 35.52 23.98
CA LEU A 7 -4.00 35.16 25.24
C LEU A 7 -3.48 33.71 25.23
N ILE A 8 -4.27 32.76 24.71
CA ILE A 8 -3.86 31.36 24.60
C ILE A 8 -2.73 31.20 23.57
N TYR A 9 -2.77 31.96 22.49
CA TYR A 9 -1.69 31.96 21.50
C TYR A 9 -0.39 32.53 22.08
N GLU A 10 -0.45 33.59 22.87
CA GLU A 10 0.73 34.11 23.57
C GLU A 10 1.27 33.07 24.57
N PHE A 11 0.40 32.43 25.36
CA PHE A 11 0.80 31.33 26.25
C PHE A 11 1.52 30.21 25.50
N GLN A 12 1.00 29.81 24.32
CA GLN A 12 1.65 28.81 23.48
C GLN A 12 3.10 29.22 23.11
N LEU A 13 3.28 30.46 22.67
CA LEU A 13 4.57 30.99 22.25
C LEU A 13 5.54 31.13 23.44
N ASP A 14 5.06 31.57 24.61
CA ASP A 14 5.85 31.71 25.84
C ASP A 14 6.46 30.38 26.29
N ASN A 15 5.71 29.30 26.12
CA ASN A 15 6.13 27.94 26.47
C ASN A 15 6.90 27.23 25.34
N GLY A 16 7.18 27.91 24.22
CA GLY A 16 7.91 27.34 23.09
C GLY A 16 7.17 26.18 22.39
N ILE A 17 5.84 26.13 22.49
CA ILE A 17 5.02 25.07 21.91
C ILE A 17 4.83 25.32 20.41
N LYS A 18 5.39 24.46 19.56
CA LYS A 18 5.32 24.61 18.10
C LYS A 18 3.91 24.38 17.53
N ASN A 19 3.19 23.38 18.05
CA ASN A 19 1.81 23.09 17.65
C ASN A 19 0.97 22.80 18.89
N PHE A 20 0.01 23.66 19.21
CA PHE A 20 -0.91 23.42 20.31
C PHE A 20 -2.07 22.53 19.85
N THR A 21 -1.76 21.26 19.58
CA THR A 21 -2.66 20.30 18.95
C THR A 21 -3.90 19.99 19.78
N THR A 22 -3.78 19.92 21.10
CA THR A 22 -4.92 19.68 21.99
C THR A 22 -5.95 20.82 21.88
N PHE A 23 -5.50 22.06 21.95
CA PHE A 23 -6.39 23.22 21.86
C PHE A 23 -6.89 23.45 20.43
N ALA A 24 -6.05 23.25 19.41
CA ALA A 24 -6.48 23.29 18.00
C ALA A 24 -7.58 22.26 17.72
N THR A 25 -7.48 21.06 18.31
CA THR A 25 -8.52 20.03 18.22
C THR A 25 -9.84 20.50 18.84
N PHE A 26 -9.80 21.13 20.01
CA PHE A 26 -10.96 21.72 20.64
C PHE A 26 -11.61 22.81 19.75
N LEU A 27 -10.81 23.68 19.13
CA LEU A 27 -11.32 24.70 18.20
C LEU A 27 -11.93 24.09 16.94
N ILE A 28 -11.33 23.02 16.40
CA ILE A 28 -11.87 22.29 15.27
C ILE A 28 -13.25 21.70 15.63
N TYR A 29 -13.37 21.06 16.79
CA TYR A 29 -14.65 20.53 17.27
C TYR A 29 -15.72 21.61 17.36
N ASN A 30 -15.39 22.76 17.97
CA ASN A 30 -16.33 23.88 18.07
C ASN A 30 -16.66 24.52 16.72
N SER A 31 -15.70 24.61 15.80
CA SER A 31 -15.95 25.06 14.42
C SER A 31 -17.01 24.19 13.75
N GLN A 32 -16.97 22.87 13.95
CA GLN A 32 -17.98 21.98 13.38
C GLN A 32 -19.34 22.09 14.04
N LYS A 33 -19.38 22.28 15.36
CA LYS A 33 -20.62 22.59 16.06
C LYS A 33 -21.24 23.89 15.55
N ALA A 34 -20.41 24.89 15.19
CA ALA A 34 -20.88 26.13 14.57
C ALA A 34 -21.46 25.90 13.17
N ILE A 35 -20.85 25.03 12.34
CA ILE A 35 -21.41 24.62 11.04
C ILE A 35 -22.80 23.99 11.24
N GLN A 36 -22.94 23.05 12.18
CA GLN A 36 -24.22 22.38 12.47
C GLN A 36 -25.30 23.36 12.94
N LYS A 37 -24.90 24.44 13.62
CA LYS A 37 -25.80 25.52 14.07
C LYS A 37 -26.10 26.57 12.99
N GLY A 38 -25.63 26.38 11.75
CA GLY A 38 -25.82 27.36 10.68
C GLY A 38 -25.04 28.66 10.88
N LYS A 39 -23.90 28.62 11.60
CA LYS A 39 -23.02 29.77 11.87
C LYS A 39 -21.67 29.64 11.14
N PRO A 40 -21.65 29.78 9.80
CA PRO A 40 -20.44 29.49 9.01
C PRO A 40 -19.29 30.47 9.26
N GLN A 41 -19.56 31.75 9.55
CA GLN A 41 -18.50 32.74 9.83
C GLN A 41 -17.79 32.45 11.15
N GLU A 42 -18.55 32.04 12.18
CA GLU A 42 -17.98 31.57 13.44
C GLU A 42 -17.13 30.30 13.23
N ALA A 43 -17.60 29.38 12.39
CA ALA A 43 -16.84 28.18 12.03
C ALA A 43 -15.50 28.49 11.34
N ILE A 44 -15.50 29.44 10.38
CA ILE A 44 -14.28 29.90 9.70
C ILE A 44 -13.33 30.54 10.71
N ARG A 45 -13.83 31.42 11.60
CA ARG A 45 -13.03 32.07 12.63
C ARG A 45 -12.32 31.05 13.53
N LEU A 46 -13.07 30.08 14.05
CA LEU A 46 -12.53 29.03 14.92
C LEU A 46 -11.51 28.13 14.20
N ALA A 47 -11.77 27.77 12.94
CA ALA A 47 -10.84 26.97 12.14
C ALA A 47 -9.55 27.74 11.78
N LYS A 48 -9.64 29.04 11.50
CA LYS A 48 -8.47 29.92 11.33
C LYS A 48 -7.63 30.01 12.60
N ALA A 49 -8.27 30.14 13.77
CA ALA A 49 -7.58 30.13 15.05
C ALA A 49 -6.89 28.78 15.30
N ALA A 50 -7.55 27.65 15.01
CA ALA A 50 -6.95 26.32 15.12
C ALA A 50 -5.69 26.19 14.24
N LYS A 51 -5.76 26.70 12.99
CA LYS A 51 -4.63 26.67 12.06
C LYS A 51 -3.48 27.56 12.53
N LYS A 52 -3.78 28.73 13.13
CA LYS A 52 -2.76 29.62 13.71
C LYS A 52 -2.02 28.94 14.88
N MET A 53 -2.73 28.16 15.68
CA MET A 53 -2.17 27.47 16.87
C MET A 53 -1.43 26.18 16.53
N ALA A 54 -1.81 25.49 15.46
CA ALA A 54 -1.16 24.25 15.03
C ALA A 54 -0.90 24.24 13.51
N PRO A 55 0.06 25.06 13.03
CA PRO A 55 0.30 25.23 11.60
C PRO A 55 0.90 24.00 10.91
N ASN A 56 1.57 23.11 11.65
CA ASN A 56 2.12 21.84 11.13
C ASN A 56 1.20 20.64 11.41
N PHE A 57 -0.03 20.90 11.85
CA PHE A 57 -1.08 19.91 12.03
C PHE A 57 -2.05 20.00 10.84
N PRO A 58 -2.30 18.92 10.09
CA PRO A 58 -3.11 19.01 8.87
C PRO A 58 -4.61 19.22 9.10
N GLN A 59 -5.14 18.73 10.23
CA GLN A 59 -6.57 18.75 10.55
C GLN A 59 -7.18 20.18 10.57
N PRO A 60 -6.52 21.21 11.13
CA PRO A 60 -6.99 22.60 11.02
C PRO A 60 -7.25 23.08 9.60
N TYR A 61 -6.41 22.68 8.63
CA TYR A 61 -6.58 23.08 7.22
C TYR A 61 -7.81 22.43 6.61
N TRP A 62 -8.03 21.14 6.87
CA TRP A 62 -9.23 20.44 6.40
C TRP A 62 -10.50 20.93 7.09
N ALA A 63 -10.42 21.29 8.37
CA ALA A 63 -11.53 21.92 9.09
C ALA A 63 -11.89 23.29 8.49
N LEU A 64 -10.88 24.08 8.12
CA LEU A 64 -11.07 25.38 7.47
C LEU A 64 -11.66 25.23 6.06
N ALA A 65 -11.16 24.27 5.27
CA ALA A 65 -11.72 23.95 3.96
C ALA A 65 -13.21 23.56 4.04
N LYS A 66 -13.57 22.77 5.06
CA LYS A 66 -14.95 22.39 5.36
C LYS A 66 -15.79 23.61 5.77
N ALA A 67 -15.26 24.51 6.60
CA ALA A 67 -15.94 25.73 6.98
C ALA A 67 -16.21 26.65 5.77
N TYR A 68 -15.24 26.81 4.87
CA TYR A 68 -15.43 27.58 3.63
C TYR A 68 -16.52 27.00 2.73
N SER A 69 -16.51 25.69 2.51
CA SER A 69 -17.51 25.01 1.67
C SER A 69 -18.93 25.11 2.22
N ASN A 70 -19.09 25.23 3.55
CA ASN A 70 -20.40 25.42 4.19
C ASN A 70 -20.82 26.89 4.24
N ALA A 71 -19.88 27.82 4.21
CA ALA A 71 -20.17 29.26 4.15
C ALA A 71 -20.69 29.67 2.76
N ASP A 72 -20.06 29.16 1.71
CA ASP A 72 -20.47 29.40 0.33
C ASP A 72 -20.07 28.20 -0.54
N LYS A 73 -21.04 27.63 -1.27
CA LYS A 73 -20.81 26.52 -2.19
C LYS A 73 -19.97 26.91 -3.40
N PHE A 74 -19.88 28.20 -3.73
CA PHE A 74 -19.09 28.72 -4.85
C PHE A 74 -17.63 29.03 -4.49
N ASN A 75 -17.25 28.97 -3.20
CA ASN A 75 -15.86 29.14 -2.74
C ASN A 75 -14.95 27.92 -3.02
N PHE A 76 -15.15 27.27 -4.17
CA PHE A 76 -14.45 26.04 -4.55
C PHE A 76 -12.93 26.22 -4.55
N LEU A 77 -12.42 27.32 -5.10
CA LEU A 77 -10.98 27.57 -5.20
C LEU A 77 -10.32 27.63 -3.82
N GLN A 78 -10.92 28.35 -2.88
CA GLN A 78 -10.37 28.51 -1.53
C GLN A 78 -10.47 27.21 -0.72
N THR A 79 -11.60 26.49 -0.83
CA THR A 79 -11.75 25.16 -0.23
C THR A 79 -10.70 24.18 -0.76
N PHE A 80 -10.49 24.15 -2.08
CA PHE A 80 -9.52 23.26 -2.71
C PHE A 80 -8.08 23.61 -2.28
N GLN A 81 -7.72 24.89 -2.26
CA GLN A 81 -6.40 25.35 -1.82
C GLN A 81 -6.09 24.96 -0.37
N GLU A 82 -7.02 25.21 0.56
CA GLU A 82 -6.79 24.86 1.97
C GLU A 82 -6.77 23.34 2.18
N TYR A 83 -7.61 22.60 1.44
CA TYR A 83 -7.56 21.14 1.47
C TYR A 83 -6.20 20.61 0.98
N PHE A 84 -5.71 21.10 -0.16
CA PHE A 84 -4.42 20.70 -0.72
C PHE A 84 -3.25 21.06 0.20
N LYS A 85 -3.27 22.26 0.80
CA LYS A 85 -2.30 22.65 1.83
C LYS A 85 -2.33 21.68 3.02
N GLY A 86 -3.52 21.31 3.50
CA GLY A 86 -3.68 20.30 4.55
C GLY A 86 -3.05 18.96 4.18
N SER A 87 -3.27 18.49 2.95
CA SER A 87 -2.65 17.26 2.44
C SER A 87 -1.13 17.37 2.32
N TRP A 88 -0.60 18.51 1.92
CA TRP A 88 0.85 18.77 1.89
C TRP A 88 1.47 18.77 3.29
N VAL A 89 0.80 19.41 4.25
CA VAL A 89 1.20 19.38 5.67
C VAL A 89 1.14 17.96 6.21
N ALA A 90 0.15 17.15 5.81
CA ALA A 90 0.04 15.75 6.23
C ALA A 90 1.23 14.88 5.78
N VAL A 91 1.84 15.17 4.62
CA VAL A 91 3.04 14.46 4.15
C VAL A 91 4.28 14.87 4.95
N LYS A 92 4.36 16.12 5.40
CA LYS A 92 5.48 16.62 6.23
C LYS A 92 5.34 16.26 7.72
N ASN A 93 4.11 16.12 8.20
CA ASN A 93 3.80 15.72 9.57
C ASN A 93 4.03 14.22 9.75
N PHE A 94 4.97 13.83 10.63
CA PHE A 94 5.39 12.43 10.77
C PHE A 94 4.24 11.49 11.13
N LYS A 95 3.41 11.83 12.13
CA LYS A 95 2.26 11.00 12.55
C LYS A 95 1.29 10.73 11.40
N SER A 96 0.97 11.79 10.65
CA SER A 96 0.06 11.73 9.51
C SER A 96 0.66 10.92 8.36
N PHE A 97 1.95 11.10 8.09
CA PHE A 97 2.68 10.37 7.07
C PHE A 97 2.75 8.87 7.36
N ILE A 98 3.03 8.48 8.61
CA ILE A 98 2.99 7.07 9.02
C ILE A 98 1.60 6.50 8.80
N ARG A 99 0.53 7.19 9.22
CA ARG A 99 -0.84 6.73 9.00
C ARG A 99 -1.18 6.51 7.51
N ILE A 100 -0.82 7.47 6.65
CA ILE A 100 -1.01 7.36 5.20
C ILE A 100 -0.25 6.14 4.67
N THR A 101 1.01 5.98 5.08
CA THR A 101 1.87 4.86 4.68
C THR A 101 1.29 3.52 5.14
N THR A 102 0.84 3.42 6.39
CA THR A 102 0.21 2.21 6.95
C THR A 102 -1.02 1.81 6.13
N ASN A 103 -1.89 2.76 5.79
CA ASN A 103 -3.08 2.48 4.99
C ASN A 103 -2.73 1.97 3.58
N TRP A 104 -1.82 2.64 2.86
CA TRP A 104 -1.39 2.20 1.53
C TRP A 104 -0.68 0.85 1.55
N PHE A 105 0.15 0.63 2.58
CA PHE A 105 0.87 -0.62 2.78
C PHE A 105 -0.08 -1.81 2.92
N PHE A 106 -1.05 -1.74 3.85
CA PHE A 106 -1.98 -2.86 4.07
C PHE A 106 -3.00 -3.02 2.94
N ILE A 107 -3.47 -1.93 2.31
CA ILE A 107 -4.32 -2.02 1.11
C ILE A 107 -3.58 -2.78 0.01
N SER A 108 -2.33 -2.42 -0.27
CA SER A 108 -1.52 -3.07 -1.31
C SER A 108 -1.21 -4.53 -0.97
N TYR A 109 -0.88 -4.81 0.29
CA TYR A 109 -0.58 -6.17 0.76
C TYR A 109 -1.81 -7.09 0.67
N PHE A 110 -2.98 -6.61 1.11
CA PHE A 110 -4.23 -7.37 0.98
C PHE A 110 -4.69 -7.50 -0.48
N ALA A 111 -4.49 -6.47 -1.31
CA ALA A 111 -4.78 -6.55 -2.75
C ALA A 111 -3.93 -7.64 -3.42
N LEU A 112 -2.64 -7.73 -3.07
CA LEU A 112 -1.75 -8.78 -3.57
C LEU A 112 -2.25 -10.18 -3.18
N PHE A 113 -2.66 -10.34 -1.92
CA PHE A 113 -3.21 -11.60 -1.41
C PHE A 113 -4.51 -12.00 -2.12
N LEU A 114 -5.46 -11.08 -2.25
CA LEU A 114 -6.71 -11.32 -2.99
C LEU A 114 -6.47 -11.63 -4.46
N THR A 115 -5.47 -10.99 -5.07
CA THR A 115 -5.06 -11.27 -6.45
C THR A 115 -4.54 -12.69 -6.61
N LEU A 116 -3.72 -13.18 -5.66
CA LEU A 116 -3.30 -14.58 -5.66
C LEU A 116 -4.50 -15.52 -5.54
N LEU A 117 -5.38 -15.30 -4.56
CA LEU A 117 -6.53 -16.18 -4.36
C LEU A 117 -7.41 -16.24 -5.61
N THR A 118 -7.63 -15.10 -6.26
CA THR A 118 -8.38 -15.02 -7.53
C THR A 118 -7.64 -15.71 -8.67
N PHE A 119 -6.32 -15.55 -8.78
CA PHE A 119 -5.51 -16.28 -9.75
C PHE A 119 -5.63 -17.79 -9.56
N VAL A 120 -5.45 -18.29 -8.34
CA VAL A 120 -5.58 -19.72 -8.02
C VAL A 120 -6.99 -20.23 -8.27
N PHE A 121 -8.02 -19.46 -7.89
CA PHE A 121 -9.41 -19.82 -8.14
C PHE A 121 -9.71 -19.98 -9.64
N ILE A 122 -9.27 -19.03 -10.47
CA ILE A 122 -9.46 -19.10 -11.93
C ILE A 122 -8.68 -20.29 -12.52
N ILE A 123 -7.43 -20.51 -12.07
CA ILE A 123 -6.59 -21.63 -12.50
C ILE A 123 -7.21 -22.98 -12.11
N MET A 124 -7.78 -23.07 -10.91
CA MET A 124 -8.51 -24.24 -10.44
C MET A 124 -9.71 -24.52 -11.35
N LEU A 125 -10.56 -23.53 -11.61
CA LEU A 125 -11.70 -23.69 -12.53
C LEU A 125 -11.26 -24.08 -13.96
N LYS A 126 -10.15 -23.52 -14.43
CA LYS A 126 -9.60 -23.75 -15.77
C LYS A 126 -9.07 -25.17 -15.95
N TYR A 127 -8.35 -25.70 -14.95
CA TYR A 127 -7.63 -26.97 -15.04
C TYR A 127 -8.29 -28.16 -14.33
N PHE A 128 -9.29 -27.93 -13.47
CA PHE A 128 -10.05 -29.00 -12.82
C PHE A 128 -10.61 -30.07 -13.80
N PRO A 129 -11.16 -29.70 -14.98
CA PRO A 129 -11.61 -30.71 -15.95
C PRO A 129 -10.50 -31.59 -16.52
N LEU A 130 -9.26 -31.08 -16.60
CA LEU A 130 -8.10 -31.87 -17.06
C LEU A 130 -7.64 -32.83 -15.97
N LEU A 131 -7.56 -32.34 -14.72
CA LEU A 131 -7.24 -33.16 -13.56
C LEU A 131 -8.27 -34.28 -13.35
N SER A 132 -9.56 -33.96 -13.44
CA SER A 132 -10.66 -34.93 -13.36
C SER A 132 -10.52 -36.03 -14.42
N LYS A 133 -10.16 -35.65 -15.66
CA LYS A 133 -9.99 -36.63 -16.73
C LYS A 133 -8.80 -37.56 -16.50
N ASP A 134 -7.68 -37.02 -16.05
CA ASP A 134 -6.50 -37.83 -15.74
C ASP A 134 -6.73 -38.74 -14.53
N CYS A 135 -7.47 -38.27 -13.53
CA CYS A 135 -7.88 -39.10 -12.39
C CYS A 135 -8.84 -40.22 -12.80
N GLU A 136 -9.83 -39.91 -13.64
CA GLU A 136 -10.73 -40.91 -14.22
C GLU A 136 -9.90 -42.00 -14.92
N ASP A 137 -9.02 -41.61 -15.84
CA ASP A 137 -8.18 -42.53 -16.61
C ASP A 137 -7.25 -43.38 -15.73
N PHE A 138 -6.73 -42.83 -14.63
CA PHE A 138 -5.79 -43.50 -13.74
C PHE A 138 -6.49 -44.46 -12.76
N PHE A 139 -7.55 -44.00 -12.09
CA PHE A 139 -8.22 -44.75 -11.03
C PHE A 139 -9.33 -45.69 -11.54
N SER A 140 -10.01 -45.35 -12.65
CA SER A 140 -11.05 -46.23 -13.24
C SER A 140 -10.50 -47.57 -13.74
N ARG A 141 -9.19 -47.65 -14.00
CA ARG A 141 -8.52 -48.90 -14.40
C ARG A 141 -8.24 -49.85 -13.23
N ARG A 142 -8.33 -49.38 -11.96
CA ARG A 142 -7.86 -50.11 -10.78
C ARG A 142 -8.84 -50.20 -9.61
N THR A 143 -9.91 -49.41 -9.58
CA THR A 143 -10.87 -49.32 -8.46
C THR A 143 -12.30 -49.05 -8.98
N TYR A 144 -13.31 -49.12 -8.09
CA TYR A 144 -14.73 -48.84 -8.33
C TYR A 144 -14.96 -47.67 -9.31
N HIS A 145 -16.03 -47.74 -10.14
CA HIS A 145 -16.43 -46.80 -11.20
C HIS A 145 -16.77 -45.37 -10.74
N LEU A 146 -16.06 -44.82 -9.75
CA LEU A 146 -16.21 -43.45 -9.31
C LEU A 146 -15.79 -42.49 -10.44
N PRO A 147 -16.60 -41.47 -10.72
CA PRO A 147 -16.26 -40.50 -11.75
C PRO A 147 -15.04 -39.67 -11.34
N GLY A 148 -14.19 -39.32 -12.30
CA GLY A 148 -12.89 -38.69 -12.04
C GLY A 148 -12.92 -37.37 -11.28
N TYR A 149 -14.06 -36.66 -11.27
CA TYR A 149 -14.19 -35.42 -10.50
C TYR A 149 -14.17 -35.67 -8.99
N LEU A 150 -14.60 -36.83 -8.50
CA LEU A 150 -14.52 -37.18 -7.08
C LEU A 150 -13.07 -37.41 -6.67
N TRP A 151 -12.30 -38.12 -7.50
CA TRP A 151 -10.87 -38.34 -7.28
C TRP A 151 -10.07 -37.03 -7.35
N ALA A 152 -10.36 -36.17 -8.33
CA ALA A 152 -9.74 -34.85 -8.41
C ALA A 152 -10.04 -34.00 -7.17
N SER A 153 -11.28 -34.03 -6.67
CA SER A 153 -11.64 -33.36 -5.42
C SER A 153 -10.91 -33.95 -4.21
N LEU A 154 -10.78 -35.28 -4.13
CA LEU A 154 -10.05 -35.95 -3.05
C LEU A 154 -8.56 -35.55 -3.02
N ILE A 155 -7.96 -35.29 -4.17
CA ILE A 155 -6.58 -34.78 -4.26
C ILE A 155 -6.51 -33.33 -3.77
N LEU A 156 -7.51 -32.49 -4.05
CA LEU A 156 -7.46 -31.07 -3.70
C LEU A 156 -7.90 -30.77 -2.25
N LEU A 157 -8.73 -31.59 -1.62
CA LEU A 157 -9.24 -31.33 -0.27
C LEU A 157 -8.26 -31.42 0.93
N PRO A 158 -7.15 -32.19 0.92
CA PRO A 158 -6.31 -32.40 2.11
C PRO A 158 -5.85 -31.12 2.83
N PRO A 159 -5.30 -30.08 2.17
CA PRO A 159 -4.87 -28.87 2.89
C PRO A 159 -6.04 -28.07 3.49
N VAL A 160 -7.25 -28.20 2.93
CA VAL A 160 -8.47 -27.59 3.48
C VAL A 160 -8.92 -28.33 4.73
N ILE A 161 -8.93 -29.67 4.69
CA ILE A 161 -9.29 -30.54 5.82
C ILE A 161 -8.34 -30.34 7.00
N LEU A 162 -7.04 -30.18 6.73
CA LEU A 162 -6.02 -29.91 7.74
C LEU A 162 -6.10 -28.48 8.30
N GLY A 163 -7.01 -27.62 7.79
CA GLY A 163 -7.19 -26.26 8.26
C GLY A 163 -5.95 -25.38 8.10
N LEU A 164 -5.16 -25.64 7.04
CA LEU A 164 -3.99 -24.83 6.70
C LEU A 164 -4.40 -23.42 6.29
N GLY A 165 -3.46 -22.48 6.39
CA GLY A 165 -3.68 -21.10 5.98
C GLY A 165 -4.01 -20.98 4.48
N PRO A 166 -4.72 -19.91 4.08
CA PRO A 166 -5.17 -19.73 2.69
C PRO A 166 -4.01 -19.70 1.69
N ILE A 167 -2.82 -19.19 2.07
CA ILE A 167 -1.64 -19.23 1.19
C ILE A 167 -1.13 -20.65 0.99
N LEU A 168 -1.12 -21.48 2.02
CA LEU A 168 -0.68 -22.87 1.88
C LEU A 168 -1.63 -23.69 1.02
N ILE A 169 -2.94 -23.48 1.19
CA ILE A 169 -3.96 -24.08 0.32
C ILE A 169 -3.73 -23.63 -1.13
N ALA A 170 -3.55 -22.32 -1.35
CA ALA A 170 -3.28 -21.76 -2.68
C ALA A 170 -1.99 -22.33 -3.30
N SER A 171 -0.92 -22.44 -2.50
CA SER A 171 0.37 -22.99 -2.92
C SER A 171 0.25 -24.47 -3.31
N TYR A 172 -0.52 -25.25 -2.55
CA TYR A 172 -0.79 -26.66 -2.86
C TYR A 172 -1.54 -26.80 -4.18
N PHE A 173 -2.57 -25.98 -4.42
CA PHE A 173 -3.30 -25.98 -5.69
C PHE A 173 -2.41 -25.61 -6.87
N LEU A 174 -1.54 -24.60 -6.70
CA LEU A 174 -0.55 -24.26 -7.71
C LEU A 174 0.40 -25.43 -7.98
N LEU A 175 0.86 -26.15 -6.96
CA LEU A 175 1.72 -27.32 -7.14
C LEU A 175 1.03 -28.42 -7.94
N VAL A 176 -0.15 -28.84 -7.53
CA VAL A 176 -0.88 -29.96 -8.16
C VAL A 176 -1.27 -29.62 -9.60
N LEU A 177 -1.76 -28.40 -9.85
CA LEU A 177 -2.25 -28.01 -11.18
C LEU A 177 -1.16 -27.54 -12.13
N SER A 178 0.05 -27.29 -11.63
CA SER A 178 1.17 -26.79 -12.42
C SER A 178 1.56 -27.65 -13.61
N ILE A 179 1.26 -28.95 -13.56
CA ILE A 179 1.51 -29.92 -14.63
C ILE A 179 0.79 -29.49 -15.92
N TYR A 180 -0.33 -28.78 -15.79
CA TYR A 180 -1.13 -28.27 -16.92
C TYR A 180 -0.79 -26.83 -17.32
N PHE A 181 0.06 -26.12 -16.57
CA PHE A 181 0.32 -24.70 -16.78
C PHE A 181 1.08 -24.43 -18.07
N ASN A 182 0.75 -23.32 -18.72
CA ASN A 182 1.61 -22.76 -19.75
C ASN A 182 2.84 -22.06 -19.14
N LYS A 183 3.85 -21.74 -19.96
CA LYS A 183 5.08 -21.09 -19.48
C LYS A 183 4.80 -19.78 -18.73
N LYS A 184 3.86 -18.96 -19.20
CA LYS A 184 3.50 -17.67 -18.57
C LYS A 184 2.86 -17.85 -17.19
N GLU A 185 2.00 -18.85 -17.02
CA GLU A 185 1.34 -19.18 -15.75
C GLU A 185 2.35 -19.72 -14.74
N LYS A 186 3.32 -20.53 -15.17
CA LYS A 186 4.45 -20.96 -14.33
C LYS A 186 5.27 -19.77 -13.84
N TYR A 187 5.56 -18.79 -14.70
CA TYR A 187 6.27 -17.57 -14.28
C TYR A 187 5.47 -16.78 -13.23
N VAL A 188 4.17 -16.57 -13.44
CA VAL A 188 3.31 -15.89 -12.45
C VAL A 188 3.30 -16.65 -11.11
N ALA A 189 3.18 -17.98 -11.14
CA ALA A 189 3.28 -18.81 -9.93
C ALA A 189 4.64 -18.65 -9.22
N CYS A 190 5.76 -18.64 -9.95
CA CYS A 190 7.09 -18.43 -9.37
C CYS A 190 7.23 -17.05 -8.73
N VAL A 191 6.71 -15.99 -9.37
CA VAL A 191 6.70 -14.63 -8.82
C VAL A 191 5.99 -14.59 -7.46
N PHE A 192 4.87 -15.31 -7.29
CA PHE A 192 4.19 -15.40 -5.99
C PHE A 192 5.05 -16.02 -4.90
N PHE A 193 5.73 -17.13 -5.19
CA PHE A 193 6.62 -17.76 -4.21
C PHE A 193 7.78 -16.85 -3.82
N VAL A 194 8.36 -16.13 -4.79
CA VAL A 194 9.39 -15.12 -4.54
C VAL A 194 8.84 -13.99 -3.66
N LEU A 195 7.63 -13.49 -3.92
CA LEU A 195 7.01 -12.46 -3.07
C LEU A 195 6.78 -12.96 -1.64
N PHE A 196 6.47 -14.24 -1.44
CA PHE A 196 6.29 -14.83 -0.10
C PHE A 196 7.58 -15.04 0.67
N VAL A 197 8.73 -15.22 0.01
CA VAL A 197 10.04 -15.20 0.67
C VAL A 197 10.23 -13.90 1.46
N PHE A 198 9.80 -12.77 0.91
CA PHE A 198 9.91 -11.47 1.57
C PHE A 198 8.79 -11.18 2.59
N SER A 199 7.75 -12.01 2.65
CA SER A 199 6.58 -11.78 3.51
C SER A 199 6.90 -11.62 5.00
N PRO A 200 7.84 -12.36 5.62
CA PRO A 200 8.20 -12.13 7.02
C PRO A 200 8.72 -10.71 7.25
N GLY A 201 9.61 -10.24 6.38
CA GLY A 201 10.16 -8.87 6.44
C GLY A 201 9.08 -7.82 6.20
N ILE A 202 8.21 -8.04 5.22
CA ILE A 202 7.05 -7.18 4.94
C ILE A 202 6.17 -7.06 6.20
N LEU A 203 5.81 -8.17 6.85
CA LEU A 203 4.98 -8.13 8.05
C LEU A 203 5.69 -7.48 9.25
N LYS A 204 7.03 -7.60 9.36
CA LYS A 204 7.82 -6.86 10.36
C LYS A 204 7.81 -5.35 10.12
N THR A 205 7.89 -4.92 8.86
CA THR A 205 7.70 -3.52 8.49
C THR A 205 6.27 -3.06 8.82
N GLY A 206 5.28 -3.88 8.47
CA GLY A 206 3.87 -3.63 8.78
C GLY A 206 3.62 -3.52 10.29
N SER A 207 4.25 -4.36 11.12
CA SER A 207 4.07 -4.31 12.56
C SER A 207 4.64 -3.04 13.18
N SER A 208 5.79 -2.59 12.69
CA SER A 208 6.39 -1.30 13.08
C SER A 208 5.45 -0.12 12.76
N LEU A 209 4.82 -0.15 11.58
CA LEU A 209 3.86 0.87 11.14
C LEU A 209 2.57 0.87 11.97
N VAL A 210 2.12 -0.29 12.45
CA VAL A 210 0.93 -0.41 13.30
C VAL A 210 1.22 0.07 14.72
N GLU A 211 2.33 -0.34 15.32
CA GLU A 211 2.70 0.07 16.67
C GLU A 211 2.78 1.60 16.81
N ALA A 212 3.35 2.28 15.81
CA ALA A 212 3.43 3.74 15.78
C ALA A 212 2.06 4.46 15.81
N GLN A 213 0.97 3.75 15.55
CA GLN A 213 -0.39 4.28 15.60
C GLN A 213 -1.09 4.00 16.94
N GLN A 214 -0.56 3.09 17.76
CA GLN A 214 -1.16 2.68 19.04
C GLN A 214 -0.72 3.55 20.23
N GLY A 215 0.01 4.65 19.97
CA GLY A 215 0.63 5.45 21.02
C GLY A 215 1.97 4.85 21.46
N GLY A 216 2.41 5.17 22.68
CA GLY A 216 3.67 4.69 23.23
C GLY A 216 4.86 5.62 22.93
N LEU A 217 6.07 5.08 23.00
CA LEU A 217 7.28 5.90 23.06
C LEU A 217 7.48 6.85 21.86
N LEU A 218 7.18 6.39 20.64
CA LEU A 218 7.33 7.22 19.45
C LEU A 218 6.34 8.42 19.45
N ASP A 219 5.13 8.22 19.97
CA ASP A 219 4.13 9.28 20.14
C ASP A 219 4.59 10.31 21.19
N LEU A 220 5.11 9.85 22.33
CA LEU A 220 5.63 10.71 23.39
C LEU A 220 6.80 11.57 22.91
N LEU A 221 7.75 10.96 22.18
CA LEU A 221 8.89 11.67 21.58
C LEU A 221 8.41 12.73 20.57
N TYR A 222 7.43 12.39 19.73
CA TYR A 222 6.89 13.34 18.77
C TYR A 222 6.23 14.54 19.46
N ARG A 223 5.41 14.29 20.48
CA ARG A 223 4.74 15.34 21.26
C ARG A 223 5.74 16.28 21.90
N ALA A 224 6.73 15.74 22.62
CA ALA A 224 7.78 16.52 23.27
C ALA A 224 8.52 17.48 22.31
N ASN A 225 8.70 17.05 21.05
CA ASN A 225 9.44 17.84 20.07
C ASN A 225 8.57 18.85 19.31
N TYR A 226 7.37 18.44 18.87
CA TYR A 226 6.57 19.18 17.89
C TYR A 226 5.20 19.65 18.38
N GLU A 227 4.65 19.06 19.43
CA GLU A 227 3.29 19.36 19.90
C GLU A 227 3.32 19.90 21.33
N ASP A 228 2.15 20.06 21.93
CA ASP A 228 2.01 20.23 23.37
C ASP A 228 2.23 18.89 24.10
N TRP A 229 2.91 18.95 25.24
CA TRP A 229 3.14 17.79 26.12
C TRP A 229 2.41 17.97 27.44
N SER A 230 2.06 16.85 28.06
CA SER A 230 1.51 16.83 29.42
C SER A 230 2.60 16.46 30.43
N PRO A 231 2.42 16.77 31.73
CA PRO A 231 3.31 16.25 32.79
C PRO A 231 3.42 14.72 32.76
N GLU A 232 2.36 14.04 32.36
CA GLU A 232 2.35 12.58 32.18
C GLU A 232 3.25 12.15 31.00
N THR A 233 3.37 12.97 29.95
CA THR A 233 4.29 12.71 28.82
C THR A 233 5.74 12.69 29.30
N GLU A 234 6.12 13.72 30.05
CA GLU A 234 7.45 13.87 30.62
C GLU A 234 7.78 12.74 31.61
N LYS A 235 6.84 12.43 32.52
CA LYS A 235 6.97 11.32 33.47
C LYS A 235 7.22 9.99 32.76
N ASN A 236 6.45 9.68 31.71
CA ASN A 236 6.64 8.46 30.94
C ASN A 236 7.99 8.44 30.21
N LEU A 237 8.42 9.57 29.62
CA LEU A 237 9.75 9.68 29.01
C LEU A 237 10.87 9.46 30.03
N LYS A 238 10.74 9.99 31.26
CA LYS A 238 11.69 9.74 32.37
C LYS A 238 11.72 8.25 32.75
N GLN A 239 10.58 7.56 32.81
CA GLN A 239 10.54 6.12 33.04
C GLN A 239 11.21 5.31 31.92
N TYR A 240 10.96 5.66 30.66
CA TYR A 240 11.66 5.03 29.53
C TYR A 240 13.17 5.23 29.60
N LEU A 241 13.62 6.40 30.05
CA LEU A 241 15.03 6.73 30.20
C LEU A 241 15.67 5.95 31.35
N GLN A 242 14.95 5.72 32.45
CA GLN A 242 15.43 4.85 33.54
C GLN A 242 15.70 3.42 33.05
N ASN A 243 14.83 2.89 32.19
CA ASN A 243 15.02 1.56 31.60
C ASN A 243 16.08 1.55 30.49
N ASN A 244 16.39 2.70 29.88
CA ASN A 244 17.36 2.84 28.79
C ASN A 244 18.26 4.07 29.01
N PRO A 245 19.20 4.04 29.99
CA PRO A 245 19.90 5.24 30.48
C PRO A 245 20.86 5.93 29.50
N GLN A 246 21.01 5.40 28.29
CA GLN A 246 21.88 5.91 27.23
C GLN A 246 21.11 6.25 25.94
N ASP A 247 19.77 6.25 25.97
CA ASP A 247 18.98 6.57 24.80
C ASP A 247 19.06 8.08 24.47
N PRO A 248 19.66 8.47 23.33
CA PRO A 248 19.88 9.87 23.03
C PRO A 248 18.58 10.62 22.70
N TYR A 249 17.58 9.94 22.12
CA TYR A 249 16.33 10.60 21.73
C TYR A 249 15.50 10.99 22.95
N LEU A 250 15.54 10.17 23.99
CA LEU A 250 14.91 10.44 25.28
C LEU A 250 15.57 11.63 25.97
N MET A 251 16.90 11.62 26.13
CA MET A 251 17.62 12.74 26.75
C MET A 251 17.43 14.03 25.96
N PHE A 252 17.42 13.97 24.62
CA PHE A 252 17.27 15.16 23.78
C PHE A 252 15.88 15.77 23.97
N SER A 253 14.84 14.92 23.97
CA SER A 253 13.46 15.37 24.12
C SER A 253 13.17 15.88 25.54
N LEU A 254 13.73 15.24 26.57
CA LEU A 254 13.64 15.72 27.95
C LEU A 254 14.42 17.03 28.14
N GLY A 255 15.64 17.15 27.62
CA GLY A 255 16.40 18.40 27.66
C GLY A 255 15.66 19.56 26.98
N LEU A 256 14.92 19.30 25.91
CA LEU A 256 14.05 20.29 25.26
C LEU A 256 12.86 20.69 26.15
N ILE A 257 12.19 19.73 26.79
CA ILE A 257 11.09 20.01 27.73
C ILE A 257 11.61 20.85 28.90
N GLU A 258 12.65 20.39 29.59
CA GLU A 258 13.21 21.05 30.77
C GLU A 258 13.68 22.48 30.44
N LYS A 259 14.27 22.70 29.26
CA LYS A 259 14.65 24.05 28.80
C LYS A 259 13.41 24.93 28.62
N ARG A 260 12.36 24.41 27.99
CA ARG A 260 11.13 25.18 27.72
C ARG A 260 10.37 25.53 28.99
N GLU A 261 10.42 24.66 29.99
CA GLU A 261 9.84 24.88 31.32
C GLU A 261 10.70 25.78 32.23
N GLY A 262 11.94 26.07 31.82
CA GLY A 262 12.86 26.92 32.58
C GLY A 262 13.72 26.17 33.60
N ASN A 263 13.68 24.83 33.62
CA ASN A 263 14.54 23.98 34.44
C ASN A 263 15.94 23.84 33.81
N LEU A 264 16.65 24.97 33.72
CA LEU A 264 17.85 25.09 32.88
C LEU A 264 19.01 24.20 33.33
N GLU A 265 19.19 23.95 34.63
CA GLU A 265 20.25 23.05 35.12
C GLU A 265 20.00 21.60 34.72
N GLU A 266 18.75 21.14 34.75
CA GLU A 266 18.40 19.80 34.34
C GLU A 266 18.52 19.64 32.82
N ALA A 267 18.08 20.65 32.05
CA ALA A 267 18.29 20.71 30.61
C ALA A 267 19.79 20.64 30.24
N LYS A 268 20.62 21.42 30.94
CA LYS A 268 22.07 21.42 30.79
C LYS A 268 22.65 20.04 31.06
N ARG A 269 22.22 19.35 32.13
CA ARG A 269 22.66 17.99 32.46
C ARG A 269 22.39 17.01 31.32
N TYR A 270 21.18 17.02 30.75
CA TYR A 270 20.85 16.16 29.60
C TYR A 270 21.72 16.47 28.39
N TYR A 271 21.85 17.74 28.01
CA TYR A 271 22.62 18.12 26.82
C TYR A 271 24.13 17.94 26.99
N GLN A 272 24.69 18.12 28.19
CA GLN A 272 26.10 17.83 28.47
C GLN A 272 26.39 16.34 28.34
N LYS A 273 25.57 15.48 28.93
CA LYS A 273 25.71 14.02 28.77
C LYS A 273 25.57 13.59 27.31
N LEU A 274 24.63 14.19 26.57
CA LEU A 274 24.49 13.95 25.13
C LEU A 274 25.71 14.41 24.34
N TYR A 275 26.30 15.54 24.70
CA TYR A 275 27.49 16.08 24.06
C TYR A 275 28.73 15.21 24.33
N GLU A 276 28.87 14.65 25.53
CA GLU A 276 29.91 13.65 25.84
C GLU A 276 29.79 12.39 24.97
N LEU A 277 28.56 11.91 24.74
CA LEU A 277 28.30 10.72 23.93
C LEU A 277 28.38 11.00 22.42
N PHE A 278 28.00 12.21 22.00
CA PHE A 278 27.87 12.59 20.59
C PHE A 278 28.47 14.00 20.33
N PRO A 279 29.80 14.17 20.50
CA PRO A 279 30.44 15.49 20.46
C PRO A 279 30.37 16.17 19.09
N SER A 280 30.12 15.42 18.03
CA SER A 280 29.99 15.92 16.65
C SER A 280 28.55 16.28 16.26
N SER A 281 27.58 16.16 17.17
CA SER A 281 26.18 16.50 16.87
C SER A 281 25.94 18.01 17.02
N ALA A 282 25.95 18.72 15.89
CA ALA A 282 25.73 20.17 15.86
C ALA A 282 24.40 20.60 16.53
N ALA A 283 23.33 19.79 16.37
CA ALA A 283 22.04 20.08 16.99
C ALA A 283 22.07 19.98 18.53
N ILE A 284 22.82 19.01 19.09
CA ILE A 284 23.03 18.90 20.54
C ILE A 284 23.82 20.11 21.05
N VAL A 285 24.89 20.47 20.33
CA VAL A 285 25.74 21.62 20.68
C VAL A 285 24.94 22.93 20.63
N ASN A 286 24.10 23.13 19.61
CA ASN A 286 23.22 24.30 19.52
C ASN A 286 22.23 24.36 20.68
N ASN A 287 21.54 23.26 21.02
CA ASN A 287 20.58 23.29 22.13
C ASN A 287 21.27 23.47 23.49
N LEU A 288 22.50 22.97 23.67
CA LEU A 288 23.32 23.29 24.84
C LEU A 288 23.63 24.79 24.91
N ALA A 289 23.96 25.42 23.78
CA ALA A 289 24.15 26.87 23.69
C ALA A 289 22.86 27.64 23.98
N ASN A 290 21.69 27.15 23.54
CA ASN A 290 20.38 27.72 23.91
C ASN A 290 20.16 27.70 25.43
N VAL A 291 20.59 26.64 26.12
CA VAL A 291 20.52 26.57 27.58
C VAL A 291 21.46 27.59 28.21
N TYR A 292 22.71 27.70 27.77
CA TYR A 292 23.63 28.73 28.28
C TYR A 292 23.11 30.15 28.04
N PHE A 293 22.51 30.40 26.88
CA PHE A 293 21.86 31.67 26.57
C PHE A 293 20.72 31.96 27.55
N ALA A 294 19.85 30.99 27.80
CA ALA A 294 18.74 31.15 28.75
C ALA A 294 19.22 31.34 30.21
N GLN A 295 20.39 30.82 30.56
CA GLN A 295 21.04 31.04 31.87
C GLN A 295 21.69 32.43 31.99
N GLY A 296 21.79 33.21 30.90
CA GLY A 296 22.53 34.46 30.86
C GLY A 296 24.05 34.30 30.70
N ASN A 297 24.54 33.07 30.52
CA ASN A 297 25.95 32.76 30.26
C ASN A 297 26.29 33.00 28.78
N LEU A 298 26.18 34.26 28.35
CA LEU A 298 26.17 34.65 26.94
C LEU A 298 27.52 34.42 26.24
N GLU A 299 28.65 34.58 26.92
CA GLU A 299 29.99 34.30 26.36
C GLU A 299 30.15 32.81 26.05
N LEU A 300 29.65 31.96 26.95
CA LEU A 300 29.68 30.52 26.75
C LEU A 300 28.71 30.09 25.66
N ALA A 301 27.53 30.73 25.58
CA ALA A 301 26.59 30.52 24.50
C ALA A 301 27.23 30.87 23.14
N GLU A 302 27.90 32.02 23.02
CA GLU A 302 28.59 32.43 21.79
C GLU A 302 29.62 31.39 21.34
N ALA A 303 30.52 30.98 22.24
CA ALA A 303 31.54 29.98 21.93
C ALA A 303 30.92 28.65 21.50
N THR A 304 29.82 28.25 22.15
CA THR A 304 29.13 26.99 21.86
C THR A 304 28.36 27.06 20.54
N TYR A 305 27.70 28.18 20.21
CA TYR A 305 27.07 28.35 18.89
C TYR A 305 28.09 28.35 17.75
N LYS A 306 29.23 29.02 17.92
CA LYS A 306 30.33 28.98 16.93
C LYS A 306 30.77 27.55 16.66
N LYS A 307 30.91 26.74 17.71
CA LYS A 307 31.20 25.31 17.58
C LYS A 307 30.10 24.54 16.83
N ALA A 308 28.82 24.83 17.08
CA ALA A 308 27.73 24.20 16.32
C ALA A 308 27.82 24.53 14.82
N ILE A 309 28.13 25.78 14.46
CA ILE A 309 28.31 26.24 13.08
C ILE A 309 29.54 25.59 12.43
N GLU A 310 30.64 25.43 13.17
CA GLU A 310 31.83 24.71 12.69
C GLU A 310 31.52 23.23 12.38
N LEU A 311 30.65 22.59 13.16
CA LEU A 311 30.22 21.21 12.92
C LEU A 311 29.23 21.09 11.75
N ASP A 312 28.26 21.99 11.63
CA ASP A 312 27.37 22.10 10.46
C ASP A 312 26.83 23.53 10.29
N ASN A 313 27.24 24.21 9.23
CA ASN A 313 26.87 25.60 8.93
C ASN A 313 25.58 25.74 8.11
N ARG A 314 24.81 24.67 7.90
CA ARG A 314 23.62 24.70 7.03
C ARG A 314 22.31 24.89 7.80
N HIS A 315 22.37 25.05 9.12
CA HIS A 315 21.19 25.27 9.95
C HIS A 315 20.97 26.77 10.20
N ALA A 316 19.85 27.30 9.71
CA ALA A 316 19.48 28.70 9.88
C ALA A 316 19.37 29.12 11.35
N SER A 317 18.91 28.20 12.21
CA SER A 317 18.78 28.38 13.66
C SER A 317 20.10 28.74 14.32
N PHE A 318 21.22 28.11 13.95
CA PHE A 318 22.51 28.31 14.63
C PHE A 318 23.02 29.73 14.41
N HIS A 319 22.98 30.18 13.15
CA HIS A 319 23.32 31.54 12.76
C HIS A 319 22.37 32.57 13.39
N TYR A 320 21.06 32.28 13.42
CA TYR A 320 20.09 33.18 14.05
C TYR A 320 20.32 33.29 15.57
N ASN A 321 20.62 32.19 16.25
CA ASN A 321 20.86 32.18 17.69
C ASN A 321 22.17 32.87 18.05
N LEU A 322 23.21 32.73 17.23
CA LEU A 322 24.44 33.50 17.38
C LEU A 322 24.21 35.00 17.15
N TYR A 323 23.43 35.37 16.13
CA TYR A 323 22.98 36.75 15.91
C TYR A 323 22.26 37.32 17.15
N ARG A 324 21.35 36.56 17.76
CA ARG A 324 20.67 36.96 19.00
C ARG A 324 21.64 37.12 20.16
N THR A 325 22.61 36.22 20.28
CA THR A 325 23.66 36.29 21.30
C THR A 325 24.51 37.56 21.15
N TYR A 326 24.86 37.96 19.92
CA TYR A 326 25.56 39.22 19.68
C TYR A 326 24.74 40.46 20.06
N LEU A 327 23.42 40.42 19.88
CA LEU A 327 22.54 41.51 20.32
C LEU A 327 22.52 41.64 21.85
N GLU A 328 22.37 40.52 22.57
CA GLU A 328 22.30 40.55 24.04
C GLU A 328 23.65 40.90 24.69
N LEU A 329 24.78 40.51 24.09
CA LEU A 329 26.11 40.86 24.58
C LEU A 329 26.48 42.34 24.34
N TYR A 330 25.62 43.14 23.69
CA TYR A 330 25.90 44.52 23.26
C TYR A 330 27.24 44.66 22.52
N LYS A 331 27.68 43.62 21.81
CA LYS A 331 28.95 43.67 21.08
C LYS A 331 28.83 44.64 19.91
N PHE A 332 29.73 45.62 19.85
CA PHE A 332 29.88 46.56 18.72
C PHE A 332 30.43 45.90 17.43
N LEU A 333 30.13 44.62 17.20
CA LEU A 333 30.54 43.84 16.03
C LEU A 333 29.40 43.82 14.99
N GLU A 334 28.98 45.01 14.57
CA GLU A 334 27.81 45.21 13.70
C GLU A 334 27.91 44.43 12.38
N ALA A 335 29.13 44.28 11.84
CA ALA A 335 29.40 43.49 10.64
C ALA A 335 29.09 42.00 10.84
N ARG A 336 29.64 41.37 11.89
CA ARG A 336 29.41 39.94 12.18
C ARG A 336 27.94 39.68 12.50
N LYS A 337 27.30 40.56 13.27
CA LYS A 337 25.87 40.48 13.57
C LYS A 337 25.00 40.44 12.30
N LYS A 338 25.26 41.34 11.35
CA LYS A 338 24.52 41.41 10.08
C LYS A 338 24.78 40.19 9.19
N GLU A 339 26.01 39.68 9.19
CA GLU A 339 26.40 38.48 8.45
C GLU A 339 25.63 37.24 8.92
N GLU A 340 25.61 36.98 10.22
CA GLU A 340 24.88 35.82 10.79
C GLU A 340 23.39 35.86 10.46
N LEU A 341 22.76 37.05 10.59
CA LEU A 341 21.34 37.21 10.23
C LEU A 341 21.10 37.01 8.72
N TYR A 342 22.04 37.47 7.88
CA TYR A 342 21.96 37.28 6.43
C TYR A 342 22.03 35.79 6.08
N ILE A 343 22.97 35.05 6.66
CA ILE A 343 23.10 33.60 6.43
C ILE A 343 21.84 32.87 6.90
N ALA A 344 21.35 33.17 8.11
CA ALA A 344 20.13 32.56 8.63
C ALA A 344 18.92 32.76 7.69
N ARG A 345 18.71 34.00 7.20
CA ARG A 345 17.64 34.32 6.23
C ARG A 345 17.82 33.62 4.89
N LYS A 346 19.06 33.48 4.41
CA LYS A 346 19.36 32.79 3.16
C LYS A 346 19.03 31.30 3.26
N LEU A 347 19.31 30.68 4.41
CA LEU A 347 19.06 29.25 4.63
C LEU A 347 17.57 28.93 4.84
N ALA A 348 16.84 29.75 5.61
CA ALA A 348 15.43 29.50 5.88
C ALA A 348 14.64 30.81 6.08
N PRO A 349 14.25 31.50 4.99
CA PRO A 349 13.62 32.82 5.08
C PRO A 349 12.30 32.79 5.87
N GLU A 350 11.42 31.82 5.58
CA GLU A 350 10.12 31.68 6.24
C GLU A 350 10.25 31.46 7.76
N LEU A 351 11.21 30.62 8.18
CA LEU A 351 11.47 30.34 9.60
C LEU A 351 11.93 31.62 10.32
N ILE A 352 12.87 32.34 9.72
CA ILE A 352 13.47 33.53 10.34
C ILE A 352 12.50 34.71 10.36
N ASP A 353 11.67 34.87 9.34
CA ASP A 353 10.65 35.90 9.33
C ASP A 353 9.54 35.58 10.35
N TYR A 354 9.10 34.32 10.45
CA TYR A 354 8.22 33.90 11.53
C TYR A 354 8.83 34.17 12.92
N GLN A 355 10.09 33.81 13.14
CA GLN A 355 10.75 34.02 14.44
C GLN A 355 10.78 35.51 14.85
N LYS A 356 10.94 36.44 13.89
CA LYS A 356 10.86 37.88 14.17
C LYS A 356 9.46 38.32 14.60
N THR A 357 8.41 37.71 14.04
CA THR A 357 7.03 38.07 14.39
C THR A 357 6.63 37.68 15.81
N ILE A 358 7.22 36.60 16.34
CA ILE A 358 6.89 36.08 17.68
C ILE A 358 7.86 36.54 18.76
N TYR A 359 8.88 37.31 18.39
CA TYR A 359 9.91 37.78 19.30
C TYR A 359 9.32 38.52 20.50
N ALA A 360 9.75 38.13 21.70
CA ALA A 360 9.50 38.88 22.92
C ALA A 360 10.77 38.96 23.76
N PRO A 361 11.13 40.15 24.28
CA PRO A 361 12.27 40.28 25.18
C PRO A 361 12.01 39.51 26.48
N ASN A 362 13.08 39.03 27.12
CA ASN A 362 13.05 38.30 28.40
C ASN A 362 12.28 36.96 28.40
N ILE A 363 11.86 36.45 27.23
CA ILE A 363 11.20 35.14 27.11
C ILE A 363 12.10 34.23 26.26
N PRO A 364 13.00 33.43 26.87
CA PRO A 364 14.02 32.66 26.14
C PRO A 364 13.47 31.79 25.00
N ASN A 365 12.28 31.21 25.18
CA ASN A 365 11.59 30.40 24.17
C ASN A 365 11.18 31.15 22.90
N ARG A 366 11.12 32.48 22.95
CA ARG A 366 10.83 33.36 21.80
C ARG A 366 12.07 34.05 21.24
N ILE A 367 13.21 33.93 21.92
CA ILE A 367 14.46 34.58 21.49
C ILE A 367 15.27 33.65 20.60
N VAL A 368 15.51 32.42 21.05
CA VAL A 368 16.32 31.43 20.33
C VAL A 368 15.46 30.35 19.69
N ILE A 369 15.97 29.72 18.64
CA ILE A 369 15.34 28.63 17.92
C ILE A 369 15.91 27.31 18.45
N ASP A 370 15.04 26.47 19.00
CA ASP A 370 15.40 25.12 19.45
C ASP A 370 15.39 24.11 18.30
N GLU A 371 16.44 23.28 18.25
CA GLU A 371 16.46 22.08 17.41
C GLU A 371 15.55 21.01 17.97
N THR A 372 14.95 20.24 17.06
CA THR A 372 14.04 19.14 17.36
C THR A 372 14.46 17.89 16.63
N LEU A 373 14.03 16.72 17.12
CA LEU A 373 14.27 15.45 16.43
C LEU A 373 13.77 15.52 14.98
N THR A 374 14.62 15.14 14.04
CA THR A 374 14.32 15.20 12.62
C THR A 374 13.38 14.07 12.19
N PHE A 375 12.72 14.25 11.06
CA PHE A 375 11.90 13.21 10.43
C PHE A 375 12.68 11.90 10.25
N LEU A 376 13.95 11.97 9.84
CA LEU A 376 14.81 10.80 9.66
C LEU A 376 15.12 10.08 10.99
N GLN A 377 15.30 10.81 12.09
CA GLN A 377 15.53 10.22 13.41
C GLN A 377 14.29 9.46 13.90
N PHE A 378 13.09 9.98 13.68
CA PHE A 378 11.86 9.23 13.96
C PHE A 378 11.74 7.98 13.09
N TRP A 379 12.09 8.04 11.80
CA TRP A 379 12.13 6.86 10.93
C TRP A 379 13.11 5.80 11.41
N LYS A 380 14.31 6.22 11.83
CA LYS A 380 15.30 5.31 12.40
C LYS A 380 14.76 4.65 13.66
N ARG A 381 14.08 5.41 14.53
CA ARG A 381 13.46 4.90 15.77
C ARG A 381 12.30 3.94 15.48
N LEU A 382 11.47 4.24 14.48
CA LEU A 382 10.32 3.42 14.07
C LEU A 382 10.71 1.98 13.74
N PHE A 383 11.84 1.77 13.07
CA PHE A 383 12.28 0.43 12.65
C PHE A 383 13.28 -0.24 13.59
N GLN A 384 13.55 0.34 14.77
CA GLN A 384 14.31 -0.37 15.80
C GLN A 384 13.57 -1.62 16.27
N HIS A 385 14.33 -2.66 16.60
CA HIS A 385 13.79 -3.91 17.08
C HIS A 385 13.02 -3.73 18.40
N SER A 386 11.84 -4.34 18.52
CA SER A 386 11.14 -4.51 19.80
C SER A 386 10.41 -5.85 19.80
N GLU A 387 10.29 -6.47 20.98
CA GLU A 387 9.59 -7.75 21.15
C GLU A 387 8.10 -7.63 20.76
N GLN A 388 7.48 -6.48 21.06
CA GLN A 388 6.10 -6.19 20.69
C GLN A 388 5.88 -6.21 19.16
N LYS A 389 6.85 -5.74 18.36
CA LYS A 389 6.79 -5.79 16.88
C LYS A 389 6.81 -7.22 16.36
N ASP A 390 7.64 -8.07 16.96
CA ASP A 390 7.77 -9.47 16.55
C ASP A 390 6.53 -10.28 16.92
N LEU A 391 5.93 -10.02 18.10
CA LEU A 391 4.63 -10.60 18.48
C LEU A 391 3.51 -10.19 17.53
N LEU A 392 3.42 -8.90 17.18
CA LEU A 392 2.40 -8.41 16.25
C LEU A 392 2.62 -8.94 14.82
N ALA A 393 3.87 -9.03 14.36
CA ALA A 393 4.21 -9.66 13.08
C ALA A 393 3.84 -11.15 13.05
N SER A 394 4.13 -11.89 14.13
CA SER A 394 3.77 -13.30 14.27
C SER A 394 2.24 -13.51 14.28
N SER A 395 1.49 -12.62 14.94
CA SER A 395 0.03 -12.64 14.92
C SER A 395 -0.52 -12.43 13.50
N LEU A 396 -0.05 -11.39 12.81
CA LEU A 396 -0.43 -11.14 11.41
C LEU A 396 -0.04 -12.29 10.48
N TRP A 397 1.12 -12.92 10.72
CA TRP A 397 1.59 -14.07 9.96
C TRP A 397 0.61 -15.25 10.05
N ASN A 398 0.12 -15.55 11.25
CA ASN A 398 -0.77 -16.69 11.48
C ASN A 398 -2.10 -16.58 10.73
N TYR A 399 -2.60 -15.38 10.42
CA TYR A 399 -3.82 -15.22 9.60
C TYR A 399 -3.64 -15.73 8.16
N PHE A 400 -2.46 -15.54 7.57
CA PHE A 400 -2.21 -15.87 6.16
C PHE A 400 -1.51 -17.22 5.96
N PHE A 401 -0.61 -17.56 6.89
CA PHE A 401 0.36 -18.64 6.76
C PHE A 401 0.23 -19.71 7.87
N LYS A 402 -0.95 -19.83 8.48
CA LYS A 402 -1.25 -20.86 9.49
C LYS A 402 -0.71 -22.23 9.05
N GLY A 403 0.19 -22.81 9.84
CA GLY A 403 0.88 -24.07 9.54
C GLY A 403 2.40 -23.92 9.38
N ILE A 404 2.91 -22.71 9.09
CA ILE A 404 4.35 -22.41 9.14
C ILE A 404 4.61 -21.46 10.31
N PRO A 405 5.53 -21.75 11.24
CA PRO A 405 5.92 -20.78 12.27
C PRO A 405 6.63 -19.56 11.66
N TYR A 406 6.30 -18.34 12.12
CA TYR A 406 6.85 -17.07 11.62
C TYR A 406 8.39 -17.08 11.52
N ARG A 407 9.07 -17.62 12.54
CA ARG A 407 10.54 -17.73 12.59
C ARG A 407 11.17 -18.52 11.43
N TYR A 408 10.42 -19.45 10.83
CA TYR A 408 10.88 -20.27 9.72
C TYR A 408 10.35 -19.80 8.36
N GLY A 409 9.53 -18.75 8.34
CA GLY A 409 8.84 -18.29 7.13
C GLY A 409 9.78 -18.04 5.95
N PHE A 410 10.88 -17.33 6.19
CA PHE A 410 11.86 -16.98 5.15
C PHE A 410 12.49 -18.23 4.50
N PHE A 411 13.05 -19.13 5.32
CA PHE A 411 13.71 -20.35 4.84
C PHE A 411 12.72 -21.33 4.20
N SER A 412 11.53 -21.51 4.79
CA SER A 412 10.49 -22.38 4.23
C SER A 412 10.08 -21.94 2.83
N PHE A 413 9.87 -20.64 2.60
CA PHE A 413 9.50 -20.15 1.28
C PHE A 413 10.64 -20.19 0.26
N ILE A 414 11.90 -20.05 0.68
CA ILE A 414 13.05 -20.26 -0.21
C ILE A 414 13.07 -21.71 -0.69
N LEU A 415 12.96 -22.68 0.22
CA LEU A 415 12.95 -24.10 -0.13
C LEU A 415 11.79 -24.44 -1.07
N VAL A 416 10.59 -23.92 -0.78
CA VAL A 416 9.42 -24.08 -1.66
C VAL A 416 9.69 -23.46 -3.03
N THR A 417 10.24 -22.24 -3.10
CA THR A 417 10.54 -21.57 -4.37
C THR A 417 11.55 -22.36 -5.21
N ILE A 418 12.60 -22.90 -4.57
CA ILE A 418 13.61 -23.74 -5.24
C ILE A 418 12.98 -25.03 -5.75
N PHE A 419 12.21 -25.72 -4.90
CA PHE A 419 11.51 -26.95 -5.27
C PHE A 419 10.57 -26.74 -6.45
N PHE A 420 9.73 -25.71 -6.40
CA PHE A 420 8.82 -25.35 -7.50
C PHE A 420 9.57 -25.02 -8.79
N SER A 421 10.66 -24.24 -8.70
CA SER A 421 11.48 -23.88 -9.86
C SER A 421 12.12 -25.13 -10.49
N PHE A 422 12.67 -26.02 -9.66
CA PHE A 422 13.25 -27.29 -10.13
C PHE A 422 12.21 -28.17 -10.83
N VAL A 423 11.05 -28.37 -10.22
CA VAL A 423 9.95 -29.17 -10.81
C VAL A 423 9.48 -28.59 -12.14
N PHE A 424 9.51 -27.26 -12.33
CA PHE A 424 8.96 -26.63 -13.53
C PHE A 424 9.92 -26.47 -14.69
N PHE A 425 11.18 -26.16 -14.41
CA PHE A 425 12.18 -25.92 -15.45
C PHE A 425 12.95 -27.18 -15.82
N TYR A 426 13.10 -28.11 -14.87
CA TYR A 426 13.97 -29.27 -15.06
C TYR A 426 13.19 -30.56 -15.36
N LEU A 427 12.01 -30.74 -14.76
CA LEU A 427 11.19 -31.92 -15.00
C LEU A 427 10.14 -31.64 -16.10
N ASP A 428 10.19 -32.41 -17.18
CA ASP A 428 9.21 -32.33 -18.27
C ASP A 428 7.91 -33.08 -17.94
N VAL A 429 7.32 -32.74 -16.79
CA VAL A 429 6.24 -33.51 -16.14
C VAL A 429 4.95 -33.46 -16.97
N GLY A 430 4.74 -32.43 -17.78
CA GLY A 430 3.47 -32.22 -18.51
C GLY A 430 3.24 -33.09 -19.75
N LYS A 431 4.28 -33.77 -20.27
CA LYS A 431 4.21 -34.48 -21.58
C LYS A 431 3.30 -35.71 -21.64
N ASN A 432 2.84 -36.21 -20.50
CA ASN A 432 2.01 -37.43 -20.42
C ASN A 432 0.58 -37.17 -19.94
N PHE A 433 0.24 -35.93 -19.60
CA PHE A 433 -1.03 -35.56 -18.98
C PHE A 433 -2.04 -35.03 -20.01
N SER A 434 -3.29 -34.86 -19.59
CA SER A 434 -4.35 -34.39 -20.44
C SER A 434 -4.16 -32.92 -20.85
N THR A 435 -4.46 -32.62 -22.10
CA THR A 435 -4.44 -31.27 -22.68
C THR A 435 -5.79 -30.94 -23.29
N ARG A 436 -6.02 -29.69 -23.72
CA ARG A 436 -7.26 -29.29 -24.41
C ARG A 436 -7.07 -29.27 -25.92
N CYS A 437 -8.13 -29.64 -26.65
CA CYS A 437 -8.20 -29.42 -28.10
C CYS A 437 -8.18 -27.93 -28.41
N GLY A 438 -7.25 -27.47 -29.25
CA GLY A 438 -7.18 -26.08 -29.70
C GLY A 438 -8.38 -25.64 -30.54
N LYS A 439 -9.19 -26.57 -31.06
CA LYS A 439 -10.40 -26.27 -31.83
C LYS A 439 -11.68 -26.37 -30.97
N CYS A 440 -11.97 -27.54 -30.40
CA CYS A 440 -13.21 -27.79 -29.65
C CYS A 440 -13.10 -27.62 -28.12
N GLY A 441 -11.88 -27.44 -27.57
CA GLY A 441 -11.65 -27.27 -26.12
C GLY A 441 -11.83 -28.52 -25.26
N LYS A 442 -12.16 -29.69 -25.85
CA LYS A 442 -12.33 -30.95 -25.12
C LYS A 442 -11.02 -31.41 -24.46
N PRO A 443 -11.05 -31.89 -23.20
CA PRO A 443 -9.93 -32.63 -22.60
C PRO A 443 -9.57 -33.84 -23.44
N MET A 444 -8.28 -34.06 -23.68
CA MET A 444 -7.77 -35.24 -24.38
C MET A 444 -6.42 -35.67 -23.81
N LYS A 445 -6.14 -36.98 -23.86
CA LYS A 445 -4.86 -37.54 -23.45
C LYS A 445 -3.79 -37.30 -24.52
N GLN A 446 -2.59 -36.92 -24.09
CA GLN A 446 -1.48 -36.63 -25.00
C GLN A 446 -0.96 -37.86 -25.78
N LYS A 447 -1.26 -39.10 -25.34
CA LYS A 447 -0.83 -40.35 -26.01
C LYS A 447 -1.75 -40.84 -27.14
N GLY A 448 -2.82 -40.12 -27.47
CA GLY A 448 -3.60 -40.37 -28.69
C GLY A 448 -3.04 -39.54 -29.84
N ARG A 449 -2.54 -40.18 -30.90
CA ARG A 449 -2.09 -39.58 -32.16
C ARG A 449 -2.87 -38.30 -32.52
N MET A 450 -2.18 -37.19 -32.82
CA MET A 450 -1.93 -36.73 -34.20
C MET A 450 -1.12 -35.42 -34.20
N LEU A 451 -0.07 -35.38 -35.03
CA LEU A 451 0.72 -34.23 -35.47
C LEU A 451 1.24 -33.27 -34.38
N ARG A 452 2.27 -33.72 -33.65
CA ARG A 452 3.25 -32.81 -33.03
C ARG A 452 4.50 -32.72 -33.91
N GLN A 453 4.36 -32.40 -35.20
CA GLN A 453 5.53 -32.21 -36.06
C GLN A 453 5.30 -31.01 -37.00
N LYS A 454 6.18 -30.02 -36.80
CA LYS A 454 6.35 -28.73 -37.50
C LYS A 454 5.46 -27.55 -37.03
N ALA A 455 6.14 -26.61 -36.36
CA ALA A 455 5.84 -25.19 -36.17
C ALA A 455 4.39 -24.78 -35.79
N GLY A 456 4.15 -24.49 -34.51
CA GLY A 456 3.17 -23.47 -34.09
C GLY A 456 1.71 -23.88 -33.91
N PHE A 457 1.28 -25.09 -34.26
CA PHE A 457 -0.13 -25.48 -34.15
C PHE A 457 -0.51 -26.08 -32.77
N SER A 458 -1.66 -25.66 -32.24
CA SER A 458 -2.26 -26.19 -31.00
C SER A 458 -2.72 -27.64 -31.17
N PRO A 459 -2.62 -28.52 -30.15
CA PRO A 459 -3.03 -29.93 -30.25
C PRO A 459 -4.52 -30.05 -30.62
N ILE A 460 -4.83 -30.91 -31.60
CA ILE A 460 -6.19 -31.08 -32.14
C ILE A 460 -6.65 -32.51 -31.83
N CYS A 461 -7.91 -32.67 -31.38
CA CYS A 461 -8.45 -34.01 -31.15
C CYS A 461 -8.77 -34.70 -32.48
N PHE A 462 -8.80 -36.03 -32.47
CA PHE A 462 -9.09 -36.85 -33.65
C PHE A 462 -10.34 -36.38 -34.42
N GLN A 463 -11.42 -36.04 -33.70
CA GLN A 463 -12.68 -35.58 -34.28
C GLN A 463 -12.59 -34.20 -34.96
N CYS A 464 -11.69 -33.31 -34.51
CA CYS A 464 -11.49 -32.01 -35.14
C CYS A 464 -10.47 -32.08 -36.28
N LEU A 465 -9.47 -32.95 -36.15
CA LEU A 465 -8.46 -33.14 -37.18
C LEU A 465 -9.01 -33.86 -38.41
N SER A 466 -9.96 -34.80 -38.22
CA SER A 466 -10.66 -35.46 -39.32
C SER A 466 -11.43 -34.49 -40.23
N ILE A 467 -11.79 -33.30 -39.75
CA ILE A 467 -12.40 -32.23 -40.56
C ILE A 467 -11.33 -31.47 -41.34
N TYR A 468 -10.19 -31.18 -40.70
CA TYR A 468 -9.12 -30.39 -41.30
C TYR A 468 -8.35 -31.15 -42.39
N LEU A 469 -8.21 -32.47 -42.25
CA LEU A 469 -7.49 -33.32 -43.22
C LEU A 469 -8.37 -33.82 -44.38
N LYS A 470 -9.70 -33.75 -44.30
CA LYS A 470 -10.63 -34.30 -45.31
C LYS A 470 -11.06 -33.29 -46.37
N GLU A 471 -10.10 -32.56 -46.90
CA GLU A 471 -10.19 -32.03 -48.27
C GLU A 471 -10.21 -33.17 -49.32
N SER A 472 -9.99 -34.46 -48.93
CA SER A 472 -9.63 -35.50 -49.90
C SER A 472 -10.35 -36.86 -49.94
N GLU A 473 -11.33 -37.27 -49.11
CA GLU A 473 -11.94 -38.62 -49.31
C GLU A 473 -13.34 -38.92 -48.70
N ASP A 474 -14.19 -39.55 -49.52
CA ASP A 474 -15.65 -39.78 -49.41
C ASP A 474 -16.12 -40.86 -48.39
N LYS A 475 -15.24 -41.43 -47.55
CA LYS A 475 -15.65 -42.46 -46.56
C LYS A 475 -15.74 -41.91 -45.14
N PHE A 476 -16.90 -41.36 -44.74
CA PHE A 476 -17.42 -41.42 -43.35
C PHE A 476 -18.90 -40.99 -43.30
N THR A 477 -19.73 -41.90 -42.78
CA THR A 477 -21.15 -41.75 -42.52
C THR A 477 -21.36 -41.22 -41.09
N SER A 478 -22.18 -40.17 -40.97
CA SER A 478 -22.58 -39.45 -39.74
C SER A 478 -21.54 -38.49 -39.10
N PHE A 479 -21.62 -37.21 -39.47
CA PHE A 479 -21.37 -36.13 -38.51
C PHE A 479 -22.74 -35.74 -37.96
N SER A 480 -22.99 -35.96 -36.66
CA SER A 480 -24.28 -35.58 -36.08
C SER A 480 -24.32 -34.07 -35.82
N ASP A 481 -25.46 -33.44 -36.10
CA ASP A 481 -25.76 -32.09 -35.62
C ASP A 481 -25.45 -31.93 -34.12
N ASN A 482 -25.58 -33.03 -33.36
CA ASN A 482 -25.29 -33.09 -31.93
C ASN A 482 -23.83 -32.72 -31.61
N TRP A 483 -22.85 -33.06 -32.46
CA TRP A 483 -21.45 -32.73 -32.21
C TRP A 483 -21.13 -31.25 -32.50
N ILE A 484 -21.66 -30.69 -33.60
CA ILE A 484 -21.54 -29.24 -33.89
C ILE A 484 -22.25 -28.43 -32.79
N LYS A 485 -23.45 -28.87 -32.37
CA LYS A 485 -24.17 -28.31 -31.21
C LYS A 485 -23.32 -28.38 -29.94
N GLU A 486 -22.60 -29.47 -29.70
CA GLU A 486 -21.72 -29.61 -28.53
C GLU A 486 -20.54 -28.63 -28.56
N ILE A 487 -19.92 -28.41 -29.72
CA ILE A 487 -18.85 -27.41 -29.90
C ILE A 487 -19.37 -26.00 -29.68
N LYS A 488 -20.50 -25.65 -30.31
CA LYS A 488 -21.17 -24.35 -30.12
C LYS A 488 -21.48 -24.12 -28.65
N ARG A 489 -22.04 -25.12 -27.96
CA ARG A 489 -22.33 -25.05 -26.51
C ARG A 489 -21.07 -24.79 -25.69
N LYS A 490 -19.96 -25.49 -25.97
CA LYS A 490 -18.68 -25.30 -25.28
C LYS A 490 -18.06 -23.93 -25.54
N GLN A 491 -18.09 -23.45 -26.78
CA GLN A 491 -17.60 -22.11 -27.10
C GLN A 491 -18.46 -21.02 -26.45
N ASN A 492 -19.79 -21.14 -26.48
CA ASN A 492 -20.70 -20.22 -25.79
C ASN A 492 -20.45 -20.21 -24.29
N HIS A 493 -20.21 -21.37 -23.67
CA HIS A 493 -19.88 -21.45 -22.25
C HIS A 493 -18.54 -20.74 -21.93
N GLN A 494 -17.52 -20.88 -22.77
CA GLN A 494 -16.25 -20.16 -22.63
C GLN A 494 -16.42 -18.64 -22.78
N LEU A 495 -17.25 -18.21 -23.74
CA LEU A 495 -17.59 -16.79 -23.93
C LEU A 495 -18.39 -16.22 -22.76
N LEU A 496 -19.28 -17.02 -22.18
CA LEU A 496 -20.05 -16.68 -20.98
C LEU A 496 -19.12 -16.50 -19.78
N ILE A 497 -18.24 -17.47 -19.49
CA ILE A 497 -17.27 -17.37 -18.38
C ILE A 497 -16.39 -16.14 -18.56
N ARG A 498 -15.85 -15.91 -19.77
CA ARG A 498 -15.07 -14.69 -20.06
C ARG A 498 -15.89 -13.43 -19.79
N GLY A 499 -17.15 -13.39 -20.23
CA GLY A 499 -18.06 -12.27 -20.01
C GLY A 499 -18.25 -11.99 -18.53
N ILE A 500 -18.57 -13.03 -17.74
CA ILE A 500 -18.74 -12.95 -16.29
C ILE A 500 -17.45 -12.44 -15.62
N LEU A 501 -16.29 -13.06 -15.90
CA LEU A 501 -15.02 -12.67 -15.31
C LEU A 501 -14.62 -11.23 -15.65
N THR A 502 -14.90 -10.76 -16.88
CA THR A 502 -14.58 -9.38 -17.29
C THR A 502 -15.36 -8.34 -16.49
N HIS A 503 -16.63 -8.61 -16.17
CA HIS A 503 -17.48 -7.64 -15.48
C HIS A 503 -17.27 -7.67 -13.96
N ILE A 504 -17.12 -8.87 -13.37
CA ILE A 504 -16.95 -9.04 -11.92
C ILE A 504 -15.56 -8.61 -11.47
N MET A 505 -14.53 -8.99 -12.21
CA MET A 505 -13.13 -8.83 -11.81
C MET A 505 -12.28 -8.49 -13.04
N PRO A 506 -12.19 -7.19 -13.43
CA PRO A 506 -11.34 -6.76 -14.53
C PRO A 506 -9.92 -7.36 -14.42
N GLY A 507 -9.50 -8.09 -15.46
CA GLY A 507 -8.26 -8.89 -15.45
C GLY A 507 -8.46 -10.41 -15.34
N GLY A 508 -9.55 -10.87 -14.71
CA GLY A 508 -9.83 -12.30 -14.54
C GLY A 508 -10.03 -13.04 -15.87
N ALA A 509 -10.63 -12.37 -16.84
CA ALA A 509 -10.78 -12.91 -18.19
C ALA A 509 -9.44 -13.13 -18.90
N GLN A 510 -8.47 -12.23 -18.71
CA GLN A 510 -7.11 -12.37 -19.26
C GLN A 510 -6.40 -13.60 -18.65
N ILE A 511 -6.54 -13.83 -17.35
CA ILE A 511 -6.03 -15.05 -16.68
C ILE A 511 -6.66 -16.30 -17.31
N TRP A 512 -7.99 -16.30 -17.45
CA TRP A 512 -8.72 -17.40 -18.07
C TRP A 512 -8.23 -17.70 -19.49
N LEU A 513 -8.04 -16.67 -20.31
CA LEU A 513 -7.59 -16.75 -21.70
C LEU A 513 -6.10 -17.10 -21.88
N GLY A 514 -5.32 -17.16 -20.79
CA GLY A 514 -3.89 -17.51 -20.85
C GLY A 514 -2.94 -16.32 -21.00
N PHE A 515 -3.39 -15.12 -20.65
CA PHE A 515 -2.58 -13.91 -20.47
C PHE A 515 -2.46 -13.58 -18.96
N PRO A 516 -1.78 -14.43 -18.17
CA PRO A 516 -1.84 -14.35 -16.71
C PRO A 516 -1.13 -13.12 -16.14
N MET A 517 -0.10 -12.58 -16.81
CA MET A 517 0.64 -11.40 -16.35
C MET A 517 -0.22 -10.12 -16.41
N GLU A 518 -0.84 -9.86 -17.55
CA GLU A 518 -1.76 -8.72 -17.73
C GLU A 518 -2.96 -8.85 -16.80
N GLY A 519 -3.54 -10.05 -16.74
CA GLY A 519 -4.66 -10.31 -15.85
C GLY A 519 -4.31 -10.12 -14.39
N PHE A 520 -3.12 -10.54 -13.95
CA PHE A 520 -2.63 -10.31 -12.59
C PHE A 520 -2.54 -8.82 -12.25
N ILE A 521 -1.92 -8.02 -13.11
CA ILE A 521 -1.78 -6.56 -12.89
C ILE A 521 -3.16 -5.90 -12.79
N TYR A 522 -4.08 -6.25 -13.69
CA TYR A 522 -5.43 -5.67 -13.68
C TYR A 522 -6.24 -6.08 -12.45
N VAL A 523 -6.20 -7.36 -12.06
CA VAL A 523 -6.87 -7.82 -10.84
C VAL A 523 -6.27 -7.16 -9.59
N PHE A 524 -4.95 -6.96 -9.54
CA PHE A 524 -4.28 -6.25 -8.44
C PHE A 524 -4.74 -4.80 -8.31
N ILE A 525 -4.71 -4.04 -9.41
CA ILE A 525 -5.18 -2.65 -9.43
C ILE A 525 -6.66 -2.58 -9.05
N PHE A 526 -7.48 -3.50 -9.57
CA PHE A 526 -8.89 -3.60 -9.21
C PHE A 526 -9.08 -3.80 -7.71
N TYR A 527 -8.34 -4.73 -7.07
CA TYR A 527 -8.44 -4.93 -5.62
C TYR A 527 -7.91 -3.74 -4.81
N CYS A 528 -6.89 -3.02 -5.28
CA CYS A 528 -6.47 -1.77 -4.64
C CYS A 528 -7.62 -0.74 -4.60
N PHE A 529 -8.37 -0.58 -5.71
CA PHE A 529 -9.56 0.27 -5.73
C PHE A 529 -10.66 -0.26 -4.80
N VAL A 530 -11.02 -1.54 -4.89
CA VAL A 530 -12.08 -2.14 -4.05
C VAL A 530 -11.75 -1.99 -2.56
N LEU A 531 -10.52 -2.32 -2.16
CA LEU A 531 -10.08 -2.19 -0.77
C LEU A 531 -10.02 -0.73 -0.32
N LYS A 532 -9.65 0.21 -1.19
CA LYS A 532 -9.72 1.65 -0.86
C LYS A 532 -11.16 2.13 -0.68
N ILE A 533 -12.15 1.56 -1.39
CA ILE A 533 -13.58 1.84 -1.15
C ILE A 533 -14.03 1.25 0.19
N ILE A 534 -13.71 -0.02 0.45
CA ILE A 534 -14.09 -0.70 1.71
C ILE A 534 -13.47 0.02 2.91
N PHE A 535 -12.18 0.35 2.81
CA PHE A 535 -11.43 1.10 3.81
C PHE A 535 -11.31 2.57 3.41
N TRP A 536 -12.45 3.20 3.07
CA TRP A 536 -12.49 4.61 2.65
C TRP A 536 -11.78 5.53 3.65
N ASN A 537 -12.11 5.34 4.94
CA ASN A 537 -11.54 6.08 6.07
C ASN A 537 -10.17 5.55 6.54
N GLY A 538 -9.55 4.66 5.77
CA GLY A 538 -8.35 3.94 6.15
C GLY A 538 -8.63 2.74 7.06
N ILE A 539 -7.66 1.83 7.10
CA ILE A 539 -7.60 0.72 8.05
C ILE A 539 -7.29 1.27 9.44
N VAL A 540 -6.34 2.21 9.51
CA VAL A 540 -6.08 3.03 10.69
C VAL A 540 -6.83 4.35 10.54
N LYS A 541 -7.82 4.55 11.41
CA LYS A 541 -8.66 5.75 11.43
C LYS A 541 -7.90 6.91 12.08
N ASP A 542 -8.01 8.11 11.51
CA ASP A 542 -7.70 9.35 12.24
C ASP A 542 -8.65 9.47 13.44
N PRO A 543 -8.18 9.62 14.69
CA PRO A 543 -9.06 9.85 15.84
C PRO A 543 -9.85 11.16 15.71
N LEU A 544 -9.35 12.12 14.93
CA LEU A 544 -10.04 13.36 14.59
C LEU A 544 -10.74 13.28 13.24
N PHE A 545 -11.08 12.07 12.76
CA PHE A 545 -11.96 11.89 11.61
C PHE A 545 -13.33 12.48 11.94
N LEU A 546 -13.46 13.74 11.57
CA LEU A 546 -14.69 14.46 11.68
C LEU A 546 -15.44 14.24 10.37
N ASN A 547 -16.50 13.44 10.40
CA ASN A 547 -17.45 13.20 9.29
C ASN A 547 -17.42 14.33 8.24
N GLN A 548 -16.68 14.10 7.14
CA GLN A 548 -16.42 15.08 6.10
C GLN A 548 -17.58 15.09 5.09
N PRO A 549 -18.17 16.24 4.75
CA PRO A 549 -18.98 16.42 3.54
C PRO A 549 -18.12 16.71 2.29
N LEU A 550 -16.78 16.63 2.39
CA LEU A 550 -15.85 16.70 1.24
C LEU A 550 -15.61 15.34 0.56
N PHE A 551 -16.48 14.37 0.86
CA PHE A 551 -16.69 13.14 0.10
C PHE A 551 -16.60 13.41 -1.40
N PHE A 552 -17.20 14.51 -1.90
CA PHE A 552 -17.33 14.76 -3.33
C PHE A 552 -16.00 14.79 -4.11
N TYR A 553 -14.93 15.48 -3.67
CA TYR A 553 -13.74 15.62 -4.52
C TYR A 553 -12.83 14.40 -4.50
N GLU A 554 -12.55 13.84 -3.32
CA GLU A 554 -11.83 12.57 -3.20
C GLU A 554 -12.61 11.45 -3.90
N PHE A 555 -13.93 11.38 -3.67
CA PHE A 555 -14.80 10.39 -4.33
C PHE A 555 -14.88 10.60 -5.83
N PHE A 556 -14.99 11.83 -6.32
CA PHE A 556 -15.07 12.12 -7.75
C PHE A 556 -13.77 11.79 -8.47
N THR A 557 -12.63 12.24 -7.95
CA THR A 557 -11.31 11.93 -8.53
C THR A 557 -11.03 10.43 -8.50
N PHE A 558 -11.32 9.77 -7.37
CA PHE A 558 -11.17 8.33 -7.23
C PHE A 558 -12.13 7.56 -8.15
N SER A 559 -13.40 7.96 -8.24
CA SER A 559 -14.40 7.34 -9.12
C SER A 559 -14.01 7.49 -10.58
N LEU A 560 -13.55 8.68 -10.99
CA LEU A 560 -13.07 8.91 -12.35
C LEU A 560 -11.90 7.98 -12.69
N LEU A 561 -10.92 7.84 -11.78
CA LEU A 561 -9.79 6.92 -11.94
C LEU A 561 -10.25 5.45 -12.01
N PHE A 562 -11.17 5.05 -11.11
CA PHE A 562 -11.71 3.70 -11.08
C PHE A 562 -12.46 3.35 -12.37
N PHE A 563 -13.40 4.20 -12.82
CA PHE A 563 -14.16 3.95 -14.05
C PHE A 563 -13.26 3.99 -15.28
N SER A 564 -12.31 4.92 -15.35
CA SER A 564 -11.33 4.97 -16.44
C SER A 564 -10.52 3.67 -16.52
N PHE A 565 -10.02 3.19 -15.38
CA PHE A 565 -9.31 1.91 -15.30
C PHE A 565 -10.23 0.73 -15.65
N TYR A 566 -11.45 0.70 -15.13
CA TYR A 566 -12.43 -0.36 -15.36
C TYR A 566 -12.76 -0.51 -16.84
N PHE A 567 -13.12 0.59 -17.52
CA PHE A 567 -13.41 0.58 -18.96
C PHE A 567 -12.18 0.26 -19.80
N PHE A 568 -11.00 0.74 -19.39
CA PHE A 568 -9.74 0.37 -20.04
C PHE A 568 -9.49 -1.15 -19.96
N ALA A 569 -9.56 -1.74 -18.77
CA ALA A 569 -9.36 -3.17 -18.56
C ALA A 569 -10.41 -4.02 -19.30
N GLN A 570 -11.66 -3.56 -19.36
CA GLN A 570 -12.73 -4.19 -20.12
C GLN A 570 -12.47 -4.14 -21.63
N ARG A 571 -12.00 -2.99 -22.16
CA ARG A 571 -11.60 -2.85 -23.56
C ARG A 571 -10.47 -3.80 -23.92
N GLN A 572 -9.46 -3.92 -23.07
CA GLN A 572 -8.34 -4.87 -23.28
C GLN A 572 -8.82 -6.32 -23.30
N SER A 573 -9.70 -6.73 -22.37
CA SER A 573 -10.32 -8.06 -22.36
C SER A 573 -11.10 -8.34 -23.66
N ASN A 574 -11.81 -7.33 -24.17
CA ASN A 574 -12.55 -7.41 -25.42
C ASN A 574 -11.68 -7.39 -26.68
N GLN A 575 -10.42 -6.94 -26.59
CA GLN A 575 -9.45 -7.01 -27.68
C GLN A 575 -8.71 -8.36 -27.72
N ALA A 576 -8.55 -9.05 -26.58
CA ALA A 576 -8.01 -10.41 -26.48
C ALA A 576 -8.88 -11.50 -27.17
N LYS A 577 -9.79 -11.11 -28.08
CA LYS A 577 -10.98 -11.81 -28.54
C LYS A 577 -10.83 -12.56 -29.87
N LEU A 578 -9.65 -13.12 -30.14
CA LEU A 578 -9.38 -13.87 -31.39
C LEU A 578 -8.70 -15.23 -31.18
N PHE A 579 -8.80 -15.83 -29.99
CA PHE A 579 -8.16 -17.14 -29.75
C PHE A 579 -8.97 -18.36 -30.25
N PHE A 580 -10.31 -18.25 -30.32
CA PHE A 580 -11.10 -19.22 -31.06
C PHE A 580 -11.21 -18.72 -32.50
N GLU A 581 -10.65 -19.46 -33.46
CA GLU A 581 -10.83 -19.16 -34.89
C GLU A 581 -12.32 -18.91 -35.15
N LYS A 582 -12.68 -17.65 -35.42
CA LYS A 582 -14.02 -17.27 -35.92
C LYS A 582 -14.42 -18.11 -37.14
N ASN A 583 -13.43 -18.69 -37.80
CA ASN A 583 -13.58 -19.48 -39.01
C ASN A 583 -13.72 -20.98 -38.77
N PHE A 584 -13.45 -21.56 -37.58
CA PHE A 584 -13.54 -23.04 -37.44
C PHE A 584 -15.00 -23.54 -37.49
N ILE A 585 -15.94 -22.84 -36.84
CA ILE A 585 -17.36 -23.16 -36.95
C ILE A 585 -17.88 -22.89 -38.36
N LYS A 586 -17.51 -21.75 -38.96
CA LYS A 586 -17.88 -21.43 -40.35
C LYS A 586 -17.31 -22.45 -41.34
N LEU A 587 -16.10 -22.93 -41.11
CA LEU A 587 -15.45 -23.99 -41.90
C LEU A 587 -16.22 -25.31 -41.73
N ALA A 588 -16.54 -25.70 -40.50
CA ALA A 588 -17.33 -26.91 -40.22
C ALA A 588 -18.75 -26.84 -40.82
N GLU A 589 -19.39 -25.67 -40.79
CA GLU A 589 -20.70 -25.40 -41.41
C GLU A 589 -20.60 -25.37 -42.94
N ALA A 590 -19.57 -24.76 -43.52
CA ALA A 590 -19.34 -24.75 -44.97
C ALA A 590 -19.11 -26.17 -45.52
N PHE A 591 -18.34 -27.00 -44.82
CA PHE A 591 -18.17 -28.41 -45.17
C PHE A 591 -19.49 -29.21 -45.09
N LYS A 592 -20.33 -28.92 -44.09
CA LYS A 592 -21.67 -29.51 -43.98
C LYS A 592 -22.52 -29.15 -45.20
N ASN A 593 -22.60 -27.86 -45.53
CA ASN A 593 -23.42 -27.37 -46.64
C ASN A 593 -22.92 -27.90 -48.00
N GLN A 594 -21.61 -27.99 -48.20
CA GLN A 594 -21.01 -28.56 -49.42
C GLN A 594 -21.33 -30.05 -49.57
N LYS A 595 -21.39 -30.80 -48.46
CA LYS A 595 -21.78 -32.21 -48.44
C LYS A 595 -23.28 -32.41 -48.70
N GLU A 596 -24.13 -31.59 -48.09
CA GLU A 596 -25.58 -31.62 -48.32
C GLU A 596 -25.90 -31.34 -49.79
N ALA A 597 -25.27 -30.32 -50.39
CA ALA A 597 -25.40 -30.03 -51.82
C ALA A 597 -24.91 -31.17 -52.73
N LYS A 598 -23.83 -31.88 -52.36
CA LYS A 598 -23.31 -33.03 -53.14
C LYS A 598 -24.24 -34.25 -53.04
N ILE A 599 -24.87 -34.46 -51.88
CA ILE A 599 -25.87 -35.53 -51.68
C ILE A 599 -27.16 -35.20 -52.43
N GLU A 600 -27.64 -33.97 -52.35
CA GLU A 600 -28.86 -33.52 -53.05
C GLU A 600 -28.70 -33.61 -54.58
N LYS A 601 -27.51 -33.23 -55.09
CA LYS A 601 -27.16 -33.39 -56.51
C LYS A 601 -27.10 -34.86 -56.95
N ASN A 602 -26.54 -35.74 -56.12
CA ASN A 602 -26.50 -37.19 -56.40
C ASN A 602 -27.89 -37.83 -56.35
N ILE A 603 -28.76 -37.39 -55.44
CA ILE A 603 -30.16 -37.86 -55.35
C ILE A 603 -30.99 -37.38 -56.54
N LEU A 604 -30.73 -36.17 -57.06
CA LEU A 604 -31.38 -35.65 -58.27
C LEU A 604 -30.94 -36.43 -59.52
N THR A 605 -29.65 -36.76 -59.64
CA THR A 605 -29.14 -37.61 -60.74
C THR A 605 -29.60 -39.05 -60.67
N ASP A 606 -29.73 -39.66 -59.47
CA ASP A 606 -30.24 -41.03 -59.31
C ASP A 606 -31.77 -41.14 -59.51
N LYS A 607 -32.50 -40.02 -59.38
CA LYS A 607 -33.95 -39.96 -59.63
C LYS A 607 -34.34 -39.57 -61.05
N GLY A 608 -33.37 -39.32 -61.93
CA GLY A 608 -33.63 -38.99 -63.34
C GLY A 608 -34.44 -37.69 -63.52
N ILE A 609 -34.04 -36.62 -62.83
CA ILE A 609 -34.49 -35.24 -63.12
C ILE A 609 -33.34 -34.47 -63.76
#